data_AF-A0A966F8A9-F1
#
_entry.id   AF-A0A966F8A9-F1
#
_cell.length_a   1.000
_cell.length_b   1.000
_cell.length_c   1.000
_cell.angle_alpha   90.00
_cell.angle_beta   90.00
_cell.angle_gamma   90.00
#
_symmetry.space_group_name_H-M   'P 1'
#
loop_
_entity.id
_entity.type
_entity.pdbx_description
1 polymer ?
#
loop_
_entity_poly.entity_id
_entity_poly.type
_entity_poly.pdbx_seq_one_letter_code
_entity_poly.pdbx_strand_id
1 'polypeptide(L)' 'EVQVRGLGFSMVELLSTCSTNWGLTPVESLKWLEEHMLPYYPLGDYKIAPSVAAVKI' A
#
# COMPACT_ATOMS: atom_id res chain seq x y z
N GLU A 1 2.70 11.54 7.57
CA GLU A 1 1.56 12.49 7.68
C GLU A 1 1.77 13.74 6.80
N VAL A 2 1.88 13.60 5.47
CA VAL A 2 2.27 14.73 4.60
C VAL A 2 1.17 15.80 4.53
N GLN A 3 -0.06 15.41 4.20
CA GLN A 3 -1.18 16.34 4.07
C GLN A 3 -1.54 17.06 5.37
N VAL A 4 -1.58 16.33 6.50
CA VAL A 4 -1.90 16.91 7.81
C VAL A 4 -0.89 17.99 8.21
N ARG A 5 0.38 17.83 7.82
CA ARG A 5 1.47 18.79 8.09
C ARG A 5 1.55 19.92 7.05
N GLY A 6 0.62 19.99 6.09
CA GLY A 6 0.63 21.00 5.03
C GLY A 6 1.80 20.87 4.04
N LEU A 7 2.42 19.69 3.95
CA LEU A 7 3.61 19.44 3.13
C LEU A 7 3.29 19.02 1.68
N GLY A 8 2.02 19.12 1.28
CA GLY A 8 1.53 18.76 -0.05
C GLY A 8 0.59 17.55 -0.05
N PHE A 9 0.27 17.06 -1.26
CA PHE A 9 -0.58 15.88 -1.46
C PHE A 9 0.19 14.59 -1.14
N SER A 10 -0.50 13.61 -0.58
CA SER A 10 0.01 12.25 -0.39
C SER A 10 -1.07 11.25 -0.74
N MET A 11 -0.67 10.10 -1.29
CA MET A 11 -1.58 9.00 -1.56
C MET A 11 -1.03 7.74 -0.91
N VAL A 12 -1.92 6.97 -0.30
CA VAL A 12 -1.62 5.63 0.21
C VAL A 12 -2.41 4.67 -0.65
N GLU A 13 -1.71 3.78 -1.34
CA GLU A 13 -2.32 2.65 -2.05
C GLU A 13 -2.33 1.45 -1.10
N LEU A 14 -3.47 0.77 -1.00
CA LEU A 14 -3.62 -0.44 -0.19
C LEU A 14 -4.18 -1.55 -1.06
N LEU A 15 -3.52 -2.71 -1.01
CA LEU A 15 -4.07 -3.93 -1.57
C LEU A 15 -5.08 -4.52 -0.58
N SER A 16 -6.35 -4.50 -0.95
CA SER A 16 -7.45 -5.03 -0.15
C SER A 16 -8.13 -6.16 -0.90
N THR A 17 -7.97 -7.39 -0.42
CA THR A 17 -8.62 -8.55 -1.04
C THR A 17 -10.07 -8.67 -0.57
N CYS A 18 -10.95 -9.07 -1.48
CA CYS A 18 -12.31 -9.47 -1.14
C CYS A 18 -12.39 -11.00 -1.23
N SER A 19 -12.19 -11.65 -0.09
CA SER A 19 -12.15 -13.12 0.03
C SER A 19 -13.42 -13.79 -0.50
N THR A 20 -14.59 -13.17 -0.26
CA THR A 20 -15.88 -13.66 -0.75
C THR A 20 -15.95 -13.69 -2.27
N ASN A 21 -15.49 -12.64 -2.95
CA ASN A 21 -15.53 -12.56 -4.41
C ASN A 21 -14.57 -13.58 -5.07
N TRP A 22 -13.47 -13.90 -4.41
CA TRP A 22 -12.48 -14.87 -4.89
C TRP A 22 -12.80 -16.32 -4.50
N GLY A 23 -13.84 -16.54 -3.67
CA GLY A 23 -14.19 -17.87 -3.18
C GLY A 23 -13.11 -18.49 -2.28
N LEU A 24 -12.28 -17.67 -1.64
CA LEU A 24 -11.19 -18.08 -0.75
C LEU A 24 -11.52 -17.75 0.70
N THR A 25 -10.92 -18.47 1.65
CA THR A 25 -10.94 -18.01 3.05
C THR A 25 -10.13 -16.71 3.20
N PRO A 26 -10.36 -15.92 4.27
CA PRO A 26 -9.56 -14.70 4.50
C PRO A 26 -8.05 -14.97 4.53
N VAL A 27 -7.62 -16.08 5.14
CA VAL A 27 -6.19 -16.44 5.25
C VAL A 27 -5.61 -16.85 3.89
N GLU A 28 -6.33 -17.64 3.10
CA GLU A 28 -5.89 -18.02 1.74
C GLU A 28 -5.82 -16.81 0.81
N SER A 29 -6.77 -15.87 0.94
CA SER A 29 -6.78 -14.63 0.15
C SER A 29 -5.54 -13.78 0.41
N LEU A 30 -5.06 -13.73 1.66
CA LEU A 30 -3.82 -13.03 2.00
C LEU A 30 -2.59 -13.71 1.39
N LYS A 31 -2.49 -15.04 1.50
CA LYS A 31 -1.40 -15.81 0.84
C LYS A 31 -1.39 -15.60 -0.66
N TRP A 32 -2.56 -15.64 -1.29
CA TRP A 32 -2.68 -15.42 -2.73
C TRP A 32 -2.23 -14.01 -3.12
N LEU A 33 -2.61 -12.97 -2.36
CA LEU A 33 -2.13 -11.61 -2.55
C LEU A 33 -0.61 -11.51 -2.42
N GLU A 34 -0.01 -12.17 -1.44
CA GLU A 34 1.44 -12.15 -1.24
C GLU A 34 2.18 -12.76 -2.44
N GLU A 35 1.69 -13.89 -2.96
CA GLU A 35 2.31 -14.61 -4.06
C GLU A 35 2.06 -13.98 -5.43
N HIS A 36 0.87 -13.41 -5.65
CA HIS A 36 0.41 -13.00 -6.98
C HIS A 36 0.23 -11.50 -7.15
N MET A 37 -0.02 -10.72 -6.09
CA MET A 37 -0.23 -9.28 -6.22
C MET A 37 0.96 -8.45 -5.78
N LEU A 38 1.64 -8.79 -4.69
CA LEU A 38 2.83 -8.06 -4.24
C LEU A 38 3.93 -7.94 -5.32
N PRO A 39 4.18 -8.95 -6.17
CA PRO A 39 5.16 -8.80 -7.25
C PRO A 39 4.76 -7.77 -8.32
N TYR A 40 3.45 -7.58 -8.54
CA TYR A 40 2.93 -6.60 -9.51
C TYR A 40 2.76 -5.21 -8.91
N TYR A 41 2.46 -5.14 -7.61
CA TYR A 41 2.29 -3.92 -6.84
C TYR A 41 3.32 -3.87 -5.71
N PRO A 42 4.60 -3.59 -6.04
CA PRO A 42 5.68 -3.63 -5.07
C PRO A 42 5.51 -2.58 -3.98
N LEU A 43 5.78 -2.99 -2.75
CA LEU A 43 5.76 -2.10 -1.61
C LEU A 43 6.86 -1.05 -1.72
N GLY A 44 6.53 0.19 -1.41
CA GLY A 44 7.51 1.26 -1.36
C GLY A 44 6.91 2.64 -1.38
N ASP A 45 7.79 3.61 -1.19
CA ASP A 45 7.51 5.02 -1.24
C ASP A 45 7.89 5.56 -2.63
N TYR A 46 6.91 6.13 -3.34
CA TYR A 46 7.08 6.63 -4.70
C TYR A 46 6.99 8.15 -4.75
N LYS A 47 7.79 8.78 -5.62
CA LYS A 47 7.75 10.24 -5.89
C LYS A 47 7.88 11.10 -4.63
N ILE A 48 8.85 10.76 -3.77
CA ILE A 48 9.07 11.48 -2.51
C ILE A 48 9.79 12.79 -2.77
N ALA A 49 9.17 13.90 -2.33
CA ALA A 49 9.80 15.21 -2.34
C ALA A 49 10.97 15.24 -1.34
N PRO A 50 12.09 15.92 -1.65
CA PRO A 50 13.25 16.00 -0.75
C PRO A 50 12.90 16.48 0.67
N SER A 51 11.93 17.41 0.79
CA SER A 51 11.45 17.94 2.07
C SER A 51 10.73 16.91 2.94
N VAL A 52 10.24 15.82 2.35
CA VAL A 52 9.49 14.76 3.04
C VAL A 52 10.38 13.55 3.32
N ALA A 53 11.51 13.38 2.62
CA ALA A 53 12.39 12.21 2.74
C ALA A 53 12.97 12.00 4.17
N ALA A 54 13.13 13.08 4.94
CA ALA A 54 13.61 13.03 6.33
C ALA A 54 12.49 12.78 7.35
N VAL A 55 11.22 12.82 6.93
CA VAL A 55 10.07 12.64 7.80
C VAL A 55 9.72 11.15 7.88
N LYS A 56 10.50 10.41 8.68
CA LYS A 56 10.14 9.04 9.08
C LYS A 56 9.24 9.10 10.32
N ILE A 57 8.16 8.31 10.29
CA ILE A 57 7.28 8.07 11.45
C ILE A 57 7.97 7.05 12.35
#